data_AF-U4R2D2-F1
#
_entry.id   AF-U4R2D2-F1
#
_cell.length_a   1.000
_cell.length_b   1.000
_cell.length_c   1.000
_cell.angle_alpha   90.00
_cell.angle_beta   90.00
_cell.angle_gamma   90.00
#
_symmetry.space_group_name_H-M   'P 1'
#
loop_
_entity.id
_entity.type
_entity.pdbx_description
1 polymer ?
#
loop_
_entity_poly.entity_id
_entity_poly.type
_entity_poly.pdbx_seq_one_letter_code
_entity_poly.pdbx_strand_id
1 'polypeptide(L)'
;MIKIGVKRLHYAQIVNDVEGAITYNVPVALPKVQQVGVNPKVNRAQVVADDLIDEDITQCIGADVTVQRKYCTLEEESFLLGRPKDSDGGVYGGTTDKPPYVALGYMRTFDDGSGLYTWLLKTKFAPSNSTADTKPADGVTPQYDSMTASSITRAADGQWIYSRKSSDPNFWQTFFSKATLEKLANVSNQVYGQPATVSAVAALPETGTPGVIYHLTTDDTHHYWDGSKFVVI
;
A
#
# COMPACT_ATOMS: atom_id res chain seq x y z
N MET A 1 0.08 -12.21 21.99
CA MET A 1 0.37 -11.25 20.91
C MET A 1 -0.31 -9.93 21.23
N ILE A 2 0.45 -9.00 21.80
CA ILE A 2 0.02 -7.65 22.16
C ILE A 2 0.80 -6.66 21.28
N LYS A 3 0.11 -5.64 20.77
CA LYS A 3 0.75 -4.58 19.97
C LYS A 3 1.59 -3.71 20.91
N ILE A 4 2.89 -3.60 20.62
CA ILE A 4 3.84 -2.82 21.43
C ILE A 4 4.19 -1.47 20.80
N GLY A 5 4.21 -1.37 19.47
CA GLY A 5 4.61 -0.12 18.85
C GLY A 5 4.53 -0.10 17.33
N VAL A 6 4.96 1.03 16.76
CA VAL A 6 5.07 1.27 15.32
C VAL A 6 6.48 1.74 14.96
N LYS A 7 7.01 1.22 13.86
CA LYS A 7 8.35 1.54 13.35
C LYS A 7 8.34 1.55 11.82
N ARG A 8 9.41 2.08 11.22
CA ARG A 8 9.72 1.96 9.79
C ARG A 8 8.58 2.44 8.87
N LEU A 9 8.14 3.68 9.07
CA LEU A 9 7.24 4.34 8.14
C LEU A 9 7.98 4.66 6.83
N HIS A 10 7.37 4.34 5.70
CA HIS A 10 7.89 4.58 4.35
C HIS A 10 6.76 5.09 3.46
N TYR A 11 7.08 5.88 2.45
CA TYR A 11 6.14 6.24 1.38
C TYR A 11 6.76 5.98 0.01
N ALA A 12 5.93 5.69 -0.98
CA ALA A 12 6.36 5.55 -2.37
C ALA A 12 5.38 6.26 -3.28
N GLN A 13 5.86 7.20 -4.11
CA GLN A 13 4.99 7.88 -5.06
C GLN A 13 4.46 6.92 -6.13
N ILE A 14 3.19 7.04 -6.44
CA ILE A 14 2.56 6.37 -7.57
C ILE A 14 2.81 7.25 -8.80
N VAL A 15 3.50 6.69 -9.80
CA VAL A 15 3.85 7.38 -11.05
C VAL A 15 2.76 7.21 -12.09
N ASN A 16 2.24 5.99 -12.22
CA ASN A 16 1.13 5.65 -13.09
C ASN A 16 0.21 4.69 -12.34
N ASP A 17 -1.10 4.87 -12.51
CA ASP A 17 -2.16 4.00 -11.99
C ASP A 17 -3.13 3.70 -13.13
N VAL A 18 -2.67 2.90 -14.08
CA VAL A 18 -3.46 2.36 -15.18
C VAL A 18 -3.86 0.94 -14.84
N GLU A 19 -5.03 0.51 -15.29
CA GLU A 19 -5.54 -0.84 -15.10
C GLU A 19 -4.50 -1.89 -15.54
N GLY A 20 -4.08 -2.75 -14.62
CA GLY A 20 -3.05 -3.77 -14.85
C GLY A 20 -1.59 -3.31 -14.92
N ALA A 21 -1.29 -2.00 -14.84
CA ALA A 21 0.07 -1.47 -14.88
C ALA A 21 0.24 -0.25 -13.94
N ILE A 22 0.55 -0.53 -12.67
CA ILE A 22 0.91 0.51 -11.70
C ILE A 22 2.43 0.55 -11.52
N THR A 23 3.01 1.74 -11.51
CA THR A 23 4.45 1.93 -11.29
C THR A 23 4.69 2.84 -10.10
N TYR A 24 5.65 2.45 -9.26
CA TYR A 24 6.02 3.19 -8.06
C TYR A 24 7.45 3.73 -8.15
N ASN A 25 7.69 4.86 -7.48
CA ASN A 25 9.04 5.31 -7.17
C ASN A 25 9.66 4.47 -6.04
N VAL A 26 10.98 4.61 -5.87
CA VAL A 26 11.69 3.96 -4.78
C VAL A 26 11.10 4.42 -3.44
N PRO A 27 10.71 3.51 -2.55
CA PRO A 27 10.19 3.88 -1.24
C PRO A 27 11.20 4.71 -0.44
N VAL A 28 10.75 5.83 0.09
CA VAL A 28 11.52 6.76 0.93
C VAL A 28 11.08 6.58 2.38
N ALA A 29 12.05 6.49 3.30
CA ALA A 29 11.77 6.34 4.72
C ALA A 29 11.32 7.67 5.34
N LEU A 30 10.28 7.62 6.18
CA LEU A 30 9.83 8.71 7.05
C LEU A 30 10.17 8.33 8.50
N PRO A 31 11.35 8.68 9.00
CA PRO A 31 11.76 8.28 10.34
C PRO A 31 10.92 8.99 11.42
N LYS A 32 11.06 8.51 12.66
CA LYS A 32 10.49 9.12 13.88
C LYS A 32 8.95 9.15 13.92
N VAL A 33 8.32 8.09 13.41
CA VAL A 33 6.88 7.83 13.60
C VAL A 33 6.56 7.48 15.04
N GLN A 34 5.44 8.00 15.55
CA GLN A 34 4.92 7.73 16.88
C GLN A 34 3.59 6.97 16.82
N GLN A 35 2.71 7.38 15.91
CA GLN A 35 1.38 6.79 15.78
C GLN A 35 0.96 6.74 14.32
N VAL A 36 0.28 5.65 13.95
CA VAL A 36 -0.44 5.54 12.67
C VAL A 36 -1.85 5.04 12.97
N GLY A 37 -2.83 5.92 12.78
CA GLY A 37 -4.26 5.61 12.81
C GLY A 37 -4.74 5.27 11.40
N VAL A 38 -5.51 4.19 11.28
CA VAL A 38 -6.17 3.80 10.02
C VAL A 38 -7.62 3.50 10.38
N ASN A 39 -8.54 4.30 9.84
CA ASN A 39 -9.97 4.19 10.06
C ASN A 39 -10.66 3.80 8.75
N PRO A 40 -11.00 2.52 8.55
CA PRO A 40 -11.63 2.05 7.32
C PRO A 40 -12.97 2.74 7.05
N LYS A 41 -13.18 3.13 5.79
CA LYS A 41 -14.46 3.64 5.29
C LYS A 41 -15.20 2.51 4.63
N VAL A 42 -16.36 2.18 5.17
CA VAL A 42 -17.26 1.18 4.61
C VAL A 42 -18.53 1.87 4.09
N ASN A 43 -18.90 1.54 2.87
CA ASN A 43 -20.23 1.80 2.33
C ASN A 43 -21.11 0.59 2.63
N ARG A 44 -22.32 0.81 3.13
CA ARG A 44 -23.24 -0.26 3.51
C ARG A 44 -24.60 0.01 2.87
N ALA A 45 -25.12 -0.96 2.14
CA ALA A 45 -26.44 -0.92 1.54
C ALA A 45 -27.26 -2.09 2.08
N GLN A 46 -28.41 -1.79 2.68
CA GLN A 46 -29.33 -2.80 3.22
C GLN A 46 -30.52 -2.92 2.26
N VAL A 47 -30.77 -4.14 1.80
CA VAL A 47 -31.94 -4.48 1.00
C VAL A 47 -33.00 -4.99 1.97
N VAL A 48 -34.14 -4.31 1.99
CA VAL A 48 -35.27 -4.65 2.86
C VAL A 48 -36.32 -5.40 2.04
N ALA A 49 -36.71 -6.59 2.49
CA ALA A 49 -37.82 -7.38 1.94
C ALA A 49 -38.62 -8.00 3.10
N ASP A 50 -39.94 -8.14 2.93
CA ASP A 50 -40.86 -8.66 3.96
C ASP A 50 -40.68 -8.02 5.36
N ASP A 51 -40.54 -6.69 5.40
CA ASP A 51 -40.33 -5.88 6.61
C ASP A 51 -39.08 -6.29 7.44
N LEU A 52 -38.12 -6.98 6.81
CA LEU A 52 -36.85 -7.41 7.37
C LEU A 52 -35.68 -6.98 6.48
N ILE A 53 -34.47 -6.86 7.06
CA ILE A 53 -33.25 -6.72 6.26
C ILE A 53 -32.95 -8.10 5.69
N ASP A 54 -33.16 -8.24 4.38
CA ASP A 54 -32.99 -9.48 3.63
C ASP A 54 -31.52 -9.66 3.21
N GLU A 55 -30.90 -8.58 2.70
CA GLU A 55 -29.47 -8.56 2.36
C GLU A 55 -28.77 -7.33 2.92
N ASP A 56 -27.51 -7.52 3.34
CA ASP A 56 -26.64 -6.46 3.83
C ASP A 56 -25.31 -6.47 3.07
N ILE A 57 -25.17 -5.53 2.14
CA ILE A 57 -24.00 -5.42 1.28
C ILE A 57 -23.05 -4.39 1.89
N THR A 58 -21.86 -4.85 2.30
CA THR A 58 -20.80 -3.97 2.83
C THR A 58 -19.60 -3.94 1.89
N GLN A 59 -19.18 -2.73 1.48
CA GLN A 59 -18.02 -2.50 0.63
C GLN A 59 -17.03 -1.55 1.30
N CYS A 60 -15.77 -1.95 1.44
CA CYS A 60 -14.72 -1.04 1.89
C CYS A 60 -14.23 -0.18 0.71
N ILE A 61 -14.28 1.14 0.86
CA ILE A 61 -13.89 2.10 -0.18
C ILE A 61 -12.51 2.73 0.09
N GLY A 62 -11.89 2.43 1.24
CA GLY A 62 -10.61 2.97 1.65
C GLY A 62 -10.54 3.23 3.16
N ALA A 63 -9.78 4.23 3.58
CA ALA A 63 -9.64 4.60 4.98
C ALA A 63 -9.22 6.06 5.18
N ASP A 64 -9.60 6.69 6.30
CA ASP A 64 -8.91 7.87 6.80
C ASP A 64 -7.66 7.44 7.58
N VAL A 65 -6.56 8.15 7.35
CA VAL A 65 -5.25 7.82 7.88
C VAL A 65 -4.71 9.02 8.61
N THR A 66 -4.24 8.80 9.84
CA THR A 66 -3.55 9.83 10.63
C THR A 66 -2.15 9.33 10.97
N VAL A 67 -1.15 10.18 10.76
CA VAL A 67 0.24 9.85 11.05
C VAL A 67 0.80 10.92 11.95
N GLN A 68 1.27 10.53 13.15
CA GLN A 68 1.98 11.42 14.06
C GLN A 68 3.47 11.11 14.06
N ARG A 69 4.28 12.15 13.95
CA ARG A 69 5.74 12.09 13.90
C ARG A 69 6.35 13.09 14.86
N LYS A 70 7.62 12.88 15.21
CA LYS A 70 8.36 13.84 16.06
C LYS A 70 8.43 15.22 15.42
N TYR A 71 8.75 15.27 14.13
CA TYR A 71 8.73 16.46 13.29
C TYR A 71 8.62 16.03 11.82
N CYS A 72 8.11 16.91 10.95
CA CYS A 72 8.16 16.79 9.51
C CYS A 72 9.12 17.84 8.93
N THR A 73 9.91 17.47 7.92
CA THR A 73 10.74 18.45 7.23
C THR A 73 9.93 19.20 6.17
N LEU A 74 10.33 20.43 5.86
CA LEU A 74 9.72 21.22 4.78
C LEU A 74 9.78 20.49 3.43
N GLU A 75 10.79 19.66 3.20
CA GLU A 75 10.90 18.85 1.98
C GLU A 75 9.84 17.74 1.92
N GLU A 76 9.63 17.04 3.04
CA GLU A 76 8.61 16.01 3.16
C GLU A 76 7.21 16.62 3.03
N GLU A 77 6.96 17.76 3.68
CA GLU A 77 5.68 18.48 3.55
C GLU A 77 5.44 18.97 2.13
N SER A 78 6.45 19.57 1.50
CA SER A 78 6.34 20.04 0.11
C SER A 78 5.98 18.91 -0.83
N PHE A 79 6.64 17.75 -0.68
CA PHE A 79 6.36 16.60 -1.53
C PHE A 79 5.00 15.97 -1.25
N LEU A 80 4.68 15.67 0.02
CA LEU A 80 3.46 14.96 0.40
C LEU A 80 2.21 15.81 0.19
N LEU A 81 2.29 17.12 0.42
CA LEU A 81 1.19 18.06 0.23
C LEU A 81 1.15 18.67 -1.18
N GLY A 82 2.21 18.47 -1.99
CA GLY A 82 2.29 19.02 -3.34
C GLY A 82 2.45 20.54 -3.37
N ARG A 83 3.15 21.10 -2.37
CA ARG A 83 3.35 22.53 -2.19
C ARG A 83 4.60 23.02 -2.93
N PRO A 84 4.54 24.16 -3.63
CA PRO A 84 5.70 24.72 -4.31
C PRO A 84 6.74 25.24 -3.30
N LYS A 85 8.02 25.09 -3.66
CA LYS A 85 9.16 25.60 -2.90
C LYS A 85 9.64 26.93 -3.48
N ASP A 86 10.07 27.83 -2.61
CA ASP A 86 10.81 29.03 -2.99
C ASP A 86 12.32 28.75 -3.13
N SER A 87 13.08 29.67 -3.73
CA SER A 87 14.54 29.60 -3.83
C SER A 87 15.23 29.54 -2.48
N ASP A 88 14.60 30.10 -1.45
CA ASP A 88 15.12 30.14 -0.08
C ASP A 88 14.73 28.92 0.76
N GLY A 89 14.06 27.92 0.15
CA GLY A 89 13.62 26.70 0.84
C GLY A 89 12.31 26.84 1.61
N GLY A 90 11.63 27.98 1.49
CA GLY A 90 10.25 28.17 1.98
C GLY A 90 9.26 27.31 1.20
N VAL A 91 8.12 27.01 1.82
CA VAL A 91 7.05 26.19 1.22
C VAL A 91 5.73 26.96 1.33
N TYR A 92 5.05 27.17 0.20
CA TYR A 92 3.76 27.86 0.18
C TYR A 92 2.59 26.89 0.31
N GLY A 93 1.56 27.24 1.07
CA GLY A 93 0.27 26.55 1.04
C GLY A 93 -0.70 27.31 0.13
N GLY A 94 -1.22 26.65 -0.90
CA GLY A 94 -2.15 27.23 -1.86
C GLY A 94 -3.41 26.40 -2.06
N THR A 95 -4.47 27.03 -2.57
CA THR A 95 -5.70 26.30 -2.95
C THR A 95 -5.53 25.42 -4.19
N THR A 96 -4.45 25.64 -4.95
CA THR A 96 -4.09 24.90 -6.15
C THR A 96 -3.09 23.77 -5.90
N ASP A 97 -2.75 23.50 -4.64
CA ASP A 97 -1.83 22.41 -4.28
C ASP A 97 -2.38 21.08 -4.77
N LYS A 98 -1.53 20.29 -5.45
CA LYS A 98 -1.90 18.98 -6.00
C LYS A 98 -1.07 17.89 -5.34
N PRO A 99 -1.46 17.43 -4.14
CA PRO A 99 -0.74 16.36 -3.47
C PRO A 99 -0.75 15.08 -4.33
N PRO A 100 0.40 14.43 -4.54
CA PRO A 100 0.50 13.21 -5.30
C PRO A 100 -0.15 12.04 -4.54
N TYR A 101 -0.54 11.00 -5.29
CA TYR A 101 -0.88 9.71 -4.67
C TYR A 101 0.41 8.97 -4.30
N VAL A 102 0.43 8.41 -3.09
CA VAL A 102 1.55 7.64 -2.55
C VAL A 102 1.04 6.35 -1.92
N ALA A 103 1.82 5.28 -1.99
CA ALA A 103 1.66 4.14 -1.09
C ALA A 103 2.33 4.47 0.24
N LEU A 104 1.69 4.12 1.36
CA LEU A 104 2.20 4.36 2.71
C LEU A 104 2.42 3.04 3.44
N GLY A 105 3.65 2.76 3.86
CA GLY A 105 4.06 1.50 4.47
C GLY A 105 4.51 1.70 5.91
N TYR A 106 4.13 0.80 6.82
CA TYR A 106 4.61 0.84 8.21
C TYR A 106 4.68 -0.57 8.82
N MET A 107 5.43 -0.71 9.91
CA MET A 107 5.56 -1.96 10.66
C MET A 107 4.99 -1.76 12.08
N ARG A 108 4.07 -2.61 12.49
CA ARG A 108 3.64 -2.75 13.89
C ARG A 108 4.45 -3.86 14.55
N THR A 109 5.00 -3.60 15.73
CA THR A 109 5.77 -4.59 16.50
C THR A 109 4.91 -5.22 17.58
N PHE A 110 5.05 -6.51 17.79
CA PHE A 110 4.39 -7.25 18.86
C PHE A 110 5.37 -7.65 19.99
N ASP A 111 4.81 -8.10 21.11
CA ASP A 111 5.50 -8.67 22.28
C ASP A 111 6.36 -9.89 21.98
N ASP A 112 5.94 -10.73 21.03
CA ASP A 112 6.68 -11.90 20.57
C ASP A 112 7.89 -11.57 19.67
N GLY A 113 8.18 -10.28 19.45
CA GLY A 113 9.24 -9.81 18.55
C GLY A 113 8.89 -9.84 17.06
N SER A 114 7.73 -10.40 16.69
CA SER A 114 7.25 -10.39 15.30
C SER A 114 6.72 -9.03 14.88
N GLY A 115 6.67 -8.82 13.56
CA GLY A 115 6.13 -7.61 12.94
C GLY A 115 4.91 -7.88 12.07
N LEU A 116 3.91 -7.02 12.16
CA LEU A 116 2.89 -6.86 11.11
C LEU A 116 3.30 -5.71 10.20
N TYR A 117 3.66 -6.04 8.97
CA TYR A 117 4.03 -5.10 7.95
C TYR A 117 2.80 -4.77 7.12
N THR A 118 2.51 -3.49 6.94
CA THR A 118 1.31 -3.03 6.24
C THR A 118 1.67 -2.01 5.18
N TRP A 119 1.05 -2.12 4.00
CA TRP A 119 1.02 -1.13 2.94
C TRP A 119 -0.41 -0.65 2.75
N LEU A 120 -0.62 0.66 2.80
CA LEU A 120 -1.78 1.34 2.23
C LEU A 120 -1.41 1.70 0.80
N LEU A 121 -2.07 1.06 -0.16
CA LEU A 121 -1.58 0.92 -1.53
C LEU A 121 -1.75 2.21 -2.35
N LYS A 122 -2.75 3.03 -1.99
CA LYS A 122 -3.02 4.34 -2.59
C LYS A 122 -3.57 5.28 -1.53
N THR A 123 -2.80 6.33 -1.26
CA THR A 123 -3.05 7.30 -0.19
C THR A 123 -2.74 8.70 -0.71
N LYS A 124 -3.52 9.69 -0.30
CA LYS A 124 -3.32 11.10 -0.63
C LYS A 124 -3.30 11.92 0.65
N PHE A 125 -2.23 12.67 0.88
CA PHE A 125 -2.11 13.52 2.06
C PHE A 125 -2.91 14.81 1.89
N ALA A 126 -3.39 15.32 3.01
CA ALA A 126 -4.11 16.57 3.12
C ALA A 126 -3.53 17.40 4.27
N PRO A 127 -3.59 18.74 4.17
CA PRO A 127 -3.23 19.61 5.28
C PRO A 127 -4.02 19.23 6.54
N SER A 128 -3.29 19.08 7.63
CA SER A 128 -3.79 18.74 8.96
C SER A 128 -3.78 19.97 9.85
N ASN A 129 -4.45 19.88 11.00
CA ASN A 129 -4.34 20.89 12.04
C ASN A 129 -2.90 20.97 12.56
N SER A 130 -2.38 22.19 12.70
CA SER A 130 -1.07 22.48 13.29
C SER A 130 -1.29 23.36 14.51
N THR A 131 -0.72 22.94 15.63
CA THR A 131 -0.80 23.63 16.91
C THR A 131 0.60 23.95 17.39
N ALA A 132 0.82 25.17 17.87
CA ALA A 132 2.09 25.60 18.44
C ALA A 132 1.83 26.26 19.79
N ASP A 133 2.03 25.51 20.87
CA ASP A 133 1.87 26.05 22.22
C ASP A 133 3.18 26.62 22.74
N THR A 134 3.10 27.68 23.54
CA THR A 134 4.26 28.21 24.26
C THR A 134 4.75 27.23 25.32
N LYS A 135 6.07 27.15 25.51
CA LYS A 135 6.64 26.37 26.62
C LYS A 135 6.10 26.88 27.97
N PRO A 136 5.49 26.02 28.80
CA PRO A 136 5.03 26.42 30.13
C PRO A 136 6.19 26.68 31.09
N ALA A 137 5.97 27.53 32.11
CA ALA A 137 7.00 27.92 33.08
C ALA A 137 7.49 26.73 33.94
N ASP A 138 6.57 25.83 34.30
CA ASP A 138 6.82 24.74 35.26
C ASP A 138 7.03 23.37 34.60
N GLY A 139 7.26 23.31 33.27
CA GLY A 139 7.43 22.02 32.60
C GLY A 139 7.80 22.09 31.12
N VAL A 140 8.09 20.93 30.54
CA VAL A 140 8.29 20.76 29.09
C VAL A 140 7.26 19.77 28.59
N THR A 141 6.29 20.26 27.82
CA THR A 141 5.33 19.43 27.06
C THR A 141 5.81 19.33 25.62
N PRO A 142 6.30 18.16 25.16
CA PRO A 142 6.67 17.98 23.76
C PRO A 142 5.45 18.11 22.84
N GLN A 143 5.62 18.81 21.73
CA GLN A 143 4.65 18.88 20.64
C GLN A 143 5.14 18.03 19.48
N TYR A 144 4.19 17.55 18.68
CA TYR A 144 4.45 16.60 17.61
C TYR A 144 3.66 16.98 16.37
N ASP A 145 4.25 16.72 15.21
CA ASP A 145 3.59 16.99 13.94
C ASP A 145 2.65 15.84 13.60
N SER A 146 1.46 16.21 13.15
CA SER A 146 0.43 15.28 12.68
C SER A 146 0.16 15.55 11.22
N MET A 147 0.00 14.50 10.41
CA MET A 147 -0.45 14.57 9.03
C MET A 147 -1.70 13.71 8.85
N THR A 148 -2.66 14.22 8.09
CA THR A 148 -3.86 13.48 7.70
C THR A 148 -3.77 13.05 6.25
N ALA A 149 -4.27 11.87 5.94
CA ALA A 149 -4.35 11.38 4.58
C ALA A 149 -5.62 10.55 4.38
N SER A 150 -6.07 10.46 3.13
CA SER A 150 -7.16 9.56 2.73
C SER A 150 -6.60 8.47 1.83
N SER A 151 -6.88 7.23 2.21
CA SER A 151 -6.61 6.06 1.39
C SER A 151 -7.86 5.66 0.62
N ILE A 152 -7.66 5.27 -0.64
CA ILE A 152 -8.70 4.76 -1.54
C ILE A 152 -8.24 3.45 -2.18
N THR A 153 -9.17 2.71 -2.76
CA THR A 153 -8.84 1.52 -3.55
C THR A 153 -8.06 1.91 -4.80
N ARG A 154 -7.11 1.05 -5.21
CA ARG A 154 -6.44 1.19 -6.50
C ARG A 154 -7.40 0.89 -7.63
N ALA A 155 -7.27 1.61 -8.74
CA ALA A 155 -8.08 1.33 -9.94
C ALA A 155 -7.68 -0.02 -10.56
N ALA A 156 -6.40 -0.38 -10.49
CA ALA A 156 -5.88 -1.60 -11.10
C ALA A 156 -6.42 -2.92 -10.51
N ASP A 157 -6.79 -2.96 -9.23
CA ASP A 157 -7.17 -4.21 -8.56
C ASP A 157 -8.21 -4.09 -7.46
N GLY A 158 -8.73 -2.89 -7.21
CA GLY A 158 -9.70 -2.64 -6.15
C GLY A 158 -9.13 -2.79 -4.73
N GLN A 159 -7.82 -3.04 -4.56
CA GLN A 159 -7.22 -3.23 -3.24
C GLN A 159 -6.77 -1.89 -2.65
N TRP A 160 -6.99 -1.70 -1.35
CA TRP A 160 -6.57 -0.49 -0.63
C TRP A 160 -5.48 -0.76 0.42
N ILE A 161 -5.44 -1.98 0.98
CA ILE A 161 -4.48 -2.37 2.03
C ILE A 161 -3.90 -3.76 1.75
N TYR A 162 -2.62 -3.93 2.04
CA TYR A 162 -1.96 -5.22 2.10
C TYR A 162 -1.23 -5.34 3.43
N SER A 163 -1.32 -6.48 4.11
CA SER A 163 -0.60 -6.73 5.36
C SER A 163 -0.02 -8.12 5.41
N ARG A 164 1.19 -8.26 5.95
CA ARG A 164 1.86 -9.54 6.13
C ARG A 164 2.58 -9.58 7.47
N LYS A 165 2.37 -10.67 8.22
CA LYS A 165 3.13 -10.96 9.43
C LYS A 165 4.45 -11.62 9.07
N SER A 166 5.54 -11.23 9.73
CA SER A 166 6.83 -11.89 9.62
C SER A 166 7.60 -11.76 10.94
N SER A 167 8.34 -12.81 11.30
CA SER A 167 9.27 -12.84 12.43
C SER A 167 10.73 -12.57 12.01
N ASP A 168 11.02 -12.49 10.70
CA ASP A 168 12.36 -12.20 10.20
C ASP A 168 12.73 -10.72 10.47
N PRO A 169 13.84 -10.44 11.21
CA PRO A 169 14.30 -9.09 11.50
C PRO A 169 14.60 -8.23 10.28
N ASN A 170 14.95 -8.85 9.14
CA ASN A 170 15.37 -8.20 7.90
C ASN A 170 14.26 -8.12 6.84
N PHE A 171 13.08 -8.67 7.13
CA PHE A 171 11.95 -8.68 6.20
C PHE A 171 11.53 -7.29 5.71
N TRP A 172 11.75 -6.25 6.51
CA TRP A 172 11.48 -4.87 6.14
C TRP A 172 12.19 -4.41 4.86
N GLN A 173 13.41 -4.91 4.57
CA GLN A 173 14.18 -4.48 3.40
C GLN A 173 13.52 -4.93 2.10
N THR A 174 12.97 -6.15 2.11
CA THR A 174 12.27 -6.71 0.97
C THR A 174 10.83 -6.21 0.91
N PHE A 175 10.16 -6.07 2.05
CA PHE A 175 8.76 -5.62 2.11
C PHE A 175 8.60 -4.15 1.72
N PHE A 176 9.46 -3.26 2.21
CA PHE A 176 9.44 -1.83 1.86
C PHE A 176 10.26 -1.54 0.59
N SER A 177 10.07 -2.35 -0.44
CA SER A 177 10.77 -2.21 -1.72
C SER A 177 9.80 -1.94 -2.87
N LYS A 178 10.31 -1.28 -3.91
CA LYS A 178 9.60 -1.09 -5.18
C LYS A 178 9.15 -2.42 -5.77
N ALA A 179 10.02 -3.43 -5.76
CA ALA A 179 9.73 -4.75 -6.29
C ALA A 179 8.53 -5.44 -5.60
N THR A 180 8.38 -5.27 -4.28
CA THR A 180 7.20 -5.80 -3.58
C THR A 180 5.93 -5.07 -3.97
N LEU A 181 5.95 -3.73 -4.06
CA LEU A 181 4.78 -2.95 -4.47
C LEU A 181 4.34 -3.30 -5.90
N GLU A 182 5.28 -3.49 -6.82
CA GLU A 182 5.00 -3.90 -8.20
C GLU A 182 4.49 -5.34 -8.27
N LYS A 183 5.07 -6.27 -7.48
CA LYS A 183 4.53 -7.64 -7.36
C LYS A 183 3.09 -7.62 -6.85
N LEU A 184 2.78 -6.83 -5.82
CA LEU A 184 1.42 -6.71 -5.28
C LEU A 184 0.42 -6.14 -6.29
N ALA A 185 0.88 -5.45 -7.32
CA ALA A 185 0.02 -4.99 -8.40
C ALA A 185 -0.18 -6.02 -9.51
N ASN A 186 0.79 -6.90 -9.72
CA ASN A 186 0.71 -7.95 -10.74
C ASN A 186 0.02 -9.23 -10.21
N VAL A 187 0.05 -9.47 -8.90
CA VAL A 187 -0.58 -10.64 -8.27
C VAL A 187 -2.11 -10.58 -8.34
N SER A 188 -2.72 -9.39 -8.42
CA SER A 188 -4.18 -9.29 -8.64
C SER A 188 -4.63 -9.72 -10.03
N ASN A 189 -3.74 -9.73 -11.03
CA ASN A 189 -3.99 -10.34 -12.33
C ASN A 189 -3.82 -11.87 -12.32
N GLN A 190 -3.32 -12.45 -11.23
CA GLN A 190 -3.42 -13.90 -10.98
C GLN A 190 -4.72 -14.20 -10.24
N VAL A 191 -5.85 -13.98 -10.93
CA VAL A 191 -7.09 -14.65 -10.54
C VAL A 191 -6.87 -16.15 -10.72
N TYR A 192 -6.64 -16.86 -9.62
CA TYR A 192 -6.81 -18.31 -9.59
C TYR A 192 -8.28 -18.59 -9.95
N GLY A 193 -8.55 -19.09 -11.16
CA GLY A 193 -9.91 -19.39 -11.61
C GLY A 193 -10.26 -19.08 -13.06
N GLN A 194 -9.38 -18.46 -13.85
CA GLN A 194 -9.54 -18.53 -15.31
C GLN A 194 -9.24 -19.99 -15.75
N PRO A 195 -10.06 -20.63 -16.60
CA PRO A 195 -9.68 -21.91 -17.16
C PRO A 195 -8.34 -21.72 -17.87
N ALA A 196 -7.34 -22.52 -17.46
CA ALA A 196 -6.01 -22.43 -18.04
C ALA A 196 -6.12 -22.45 -19.56
N THR A 197 -5.57 -21.44 -20.22
CA THR A 197 -5.52 -21.43 -21.68
C THR A 197 -4.52 -22.49 -22.08
N VAL A 198 -5.01 -23.55 -22.75
CA VAL A 198 -4.16 -24.62 -23.28
C VAL A 198 -3.63 -24.17 -24.63
N SER A 199 -2.31 -24.02 -24.73
CA SER A 199 -1.63 -23.73 -25.99
C SER A 199 -0.95 -25.01 -26.48
N ALA A 200 -1.34 -25.48 -27.66
CA ALA A 200 -0.70 -26.62 -28.32
C ALA A 200 0.57 -26.13 -29.04
N VAL A 201 1.74 -26.64 -28.64
CA VAL A 201 3.04 -26.22 -29.19
C VAL A 201 3.88 -27.44 -29.54
N ALA A 202 4.63 -27.38 -30.64
CA ALA A 202 5.52 -28.46 -31.07
C ALA A 202 6.79 -28.60 -30.19
N ALA A 203 7.15 -27.55 -29.44
CA ALA A 203 8.26 -27.53 -28.49
C ALA A 203 7.99 -26.47 -27.40
N LEU A 204 8.49 -26.67 -26.18
CA LEU A 204 8.36 -25.68 -25.11
C LEU A 204 9.13 -24.39 -25.47
N PRO A 205 8.56 -23.19 -25.24
CA PRO A 205 9.27 -21.93 -25.42
C PRO A 205 10.38 -21.76 -24.37
N GLU A 206 11.37 -20.90 -24.61
CA GLU A 206 12.49 -20.68 -23.67
C GLU A 206 12.03 -20.14 -22.30
N THR A 207 10.91 -19.42 -22.26
CA THR A 207 10.28 -18.92 -21.04
C THR A 207 8.76 -19.07 -21.14
N GLY A 208 8.13 -19.62 -20.10
CA GLY A 208 6.68 -19.77 -20.04
C GLY A 208 5.97 -18.56 -19.42
N THR A 209 4.68 -18.40 -19.74
CA THR A 209 3.82 -17.43 -19.08
C THR A 209 3.11 -18.11 -17.90
N PRO A 210 3.24 -17.60 -16.65
CA PRO A 210 2.46 -18.13 -15.53
C PRO A 210 0.96 -18.11 -15.84
N GLY A 211 0.28 -19.25 -15.66
CA GLY A 211 -1.17 -19.41 -15.94
C GLY A 211 -1.52 -20.01 -17.31
N VAL A 212 -0.53 -20.31 -18.16
CA VAL A 212 -0.71 -21.04 -19.43
C VAL A 212 -0.28 -22.50 -19.26
N ILE A 213 -1.08 -23.45 -19.75
CA ILE A 213 -0.69 -24.85 -19.89
C ILE A 213 -0.21 -25.06 -21.34
N TYR A 214 1.00 -25.58 -21.48
CA TYR A 214 1.61 -25.93 -22.75
C TYR A 214 1.40 -27.42 -22.99
N HIS A 215 0.64 -27.75 -24.04
CA HIS A 215 0.46 -29.12 -24.49
C HIS A 215 1.48 -29.40 -25.61
N LEU A 216 2.37 -30.37 -25.37
CA LEU A 216 3.32 -30.80 -26.39
C LEU A 216 2.65 -31.80 -27.31
N THR A 217 2.43 -31.42 -28.57
CA THR A 217 1.77 -32.28 -29.56
C THR A 217 2.62 -33.48 -29.99
N THR A 218 3.89 -33.53 -29.59
CA THR A 218 4.85 -34.59 -29.93
C THR A 218 4.83 -35.76 -28.95
N ASP A 219 4.56 -35.51 -27.67
CA ASP A 219 4.61 -36.50 -26.59
C ASP A 219 3.32 -36.54 -25.74
N ASP A 220 2.31 -35.73 -26.09
CA ASP A 220 1.03 -35.60 -25.41
C ASP A 220 1.14 -35.18 -23.92
N THR A 221 2.26 -34.55 -23.55
CA THR A 221 2.50 -34.08 -22.19
C THR A 221 2.04 -32.65 -21.98
N HIS A 222 1.63 -32.34 -20.75
CA HIS A 222 1.17 -31.03 -20.34
C HIS A 222 2.19 -30.40 -19.40
N HIS A 223 2.56 -29.14 -19.62
CA HIS A 223 3.53 -28.42 -18.80
C HIS A 223 2.96 -27.08 -18.36
N TYR A 224 3.24 -26.66 -17.13
CA TYR A 224 3.04 -25.28 -16.69
C TYR A 224 4.35 -24.63 -16.30
N TRP A 225 4.38 -23.30 -16.30
CA TRP A 225 5.53 -22.53 -15.87
C TRP A 225 5.39 -22.12 -14.40
N ASP A 226 6.32 -22.55 -13.54
CA ASP A 226 6.31 -22.24 -12.10
C ASP A 226 6.94 -20.87 -11.75
N GLY A 227 7.36 -20.11 -12.75
CA GLY A 227 8.09 -18.86 -12.60
C GLY A 227 9.61 -19.00 -12.79
N SER A 228 10.13 -20.22 -12.85
CA SER A 228 11.56 -20.51 -13.03
C SER A 228 11.85 -21.63 -14.04
N LYS A 229 10.96 -22.61 -14.16
CA LYS A 229 11.07 -23.76 -15.07
C LYS A 229 9.69 -24.27 -15.49
N PHE A 230 9.68 -25.09 -16.53
CA PHE A 230 8.52 -25.91 -16.87
C PHE A 230 8.42 -27.11 -15.94
N VAL A 231 7.20 -27.37 -15.48
CA VAL A 231 6.85 -28.49 -14.62
C VAL A 231 5.75 -29.28 -15.33
N VAL A 232 5.95 -30.60 -15.44
CA VAL A 232 4.98 -31.53 -16.04
C VAL A 232 3.77 -31.66 -15.12
N ILE A 233 2.58 -31.71 -15.72
CA ILE A 233 1.29 -32.00 -15.07
C ILE A 233 0.88 -33.42 -15.43
#